data_AF-A0ABD4TME7-F1
#
_entry.id   AF-A0ABD4TME7-F1
#
_cell.length_a   1.000
_cell.length_b   1.000
_cell.length_c   1.000
_cell.angle_alpha   90.00
_cell.angle_beta   90.00
_cell.angle_gamma   90.00
#
_symmetry.space_group_name_H-M   'P 1'
#
loop_
_entity.id
_entity.type
_entity.pdbx_description
1 polymer ?
#
loop_
_entity_poly.entity_id
_entity_poly.type
_entity_poly.pdbx_seq_one_letter_code
_entity_poly.pdbx_strand_id
1 'polypeptide(L)'
;MIMEQGWRIIGKKGALVIDECGNPKAGKHSVAVYRQYCGNIGKVDNCQVGVFMAYVKGNRRLLLNHRLYIPADWINDPARCDAAGIPKEHQVFKTKAELAYEMIGEAKKTKIPFTHIAMDGFYGKHPWLLTQLEKDNVTYVADVGSDTRVYCEPPEYQIPRRKGTRGRVPIHTKVVNTRS
;
A
#
# COMPACT_ATOMS: atom_id res chain seq x y z
N MET A 1 -15.19 -5.30 2.40
CA MET A 1 -15.67 -6.67 2.67
C MET A 1 -14.81 -7.61 1.83
N ILE A 2 -14.16 -8.59 2.45
CA ILE A 2 -13.30 -9.56 1.75
C ILE A 2 -14.09 -10.81 1.38
N MET A 3 -13.86 -11.38 0.20
CA MET A 3 -14.46 -12.65 -0.21
C MET A 3 -13.74 -13.83 0.46
N GLU A 4 -14.10 -14.10 1.72
CA GLU A 4 -13.39 -15.03 2.61
C GLU A 4 -13.21 -16.45 2.07
N GLN A 5 -14.15 -16.93 1.25
CA GLN A 5 -14.16 -18.31 0.75
C GLN A 5 -13.81 -18.41 -0.75
N GLY A 6 -13.59 -17.29 -1.43
CA GLY A 6 -13.35 -17.26 -2.87
C GLY A 6 -12.12 -18.08 -3.30
N TRP A 7 -11.10 -18.12 -2.45
CA TRP A 7 -9.89 -18.93 -2.68
C TRP A 7 -10.19 -20.44 -2.79
N ARG A 8 -11.33 -20.94 -2.28
CA ARG A 8 -11.69 -22.36 -2.38
C ARG A 8 -11.89 -22.81 -3.84
N ILE A 9 -12.34 -21.90 -4.71
CA ILE A 9 -12.53 -22.15 -6.14
C ILE A 9 -11.19 -22.25 -6.89
N ILE A 10 -10.21 -21.46 -6.45
CA ILE A 10 -8.87 -21.41 -7.04
C ILE A 10 -7.93 -22.49 -6.46
N GLY A 11 -8.13 -22.84 -5.19
CA GLY A 11 -7.28 -23.74 -4.41
C GLY A 11 -6.21 -23.00 -3.60
N LYS A 12 -5.71 -23.66 -2.54
CA LYS A 12 -4.71 -23.11 -1.61
C LYS A 12 -3.38 -22.79 -2.28
N LYS A 13 -2.52 -22.02 -1.60
CA LYS A 13 -1.15 -21.67 -2.00
C LYS A 13 -1.08 -20.80 -3.28
N GLY A 14 -1.99 -19.84 -3.39
CA GLY A 14 -1.91 -18.76 -4.38
C GLY A 14 -1.17 -17.53 -3.86
N ALA A 15 -1.00 -16.53 -4.72
CA ALA A 15 -0.48 -15.22 -4.40
C ALA A 15 -1.62 -14.22 -4.17
N LEU A 16 -1.40 -13.22 -3.33
CA LEU A 16 -2.20 -12.00 -3.33
C LEU A 16 -1.53 -10.99 -4.27
N VAL A 17 -2.27 -10.46 -5.23
CA VAL A 17 -1.78 -9.40 -6.13
C VAL A 17 -2.52 -8.12 -5.76
N ILE A 18 -1.77 -7.05 -5.49
CA ILE A 18 -2.31 -5.74 -5.13
C ILE A 18 -1.96 -4.75 -6.23
N ASP A 19 -2.97 -4.05 -6.71
CA ASP A 19 -2.83 -3.04 -7.76
C ASP A 19 -3.92 -1.98 -7.65
N GLU A 20 -3.70 -0.84 -8.29
CA GLU A 20 -4.59 0.31 -8.32
C GLU A 20 -5.23 0.43 -9.70
N CYS A 21 -6.54 0.69 -9.74
CA CYS A 21 -7.22 0.96 -11.00
C CYS A 21 -7.96 2.29 -10.93
N GLY A 22 -7.71 3.14 -11.92
CA GLY A 22 -8.38 4.42 -12.12
C GLY A 22 -9.54 4.31 -13.09
N ASN A 23 -10.69 4.88 -12.73
CA ASN A 23 -11.86 4.99 -13.59
C ASN A 23 -12.14 6.47 -13.90
N PRO A 24 -11.98 6.92 -15.16
CA PRO A 24 -12.26 8.30 -15.57
C PRO A 24 -13.70 8.72 -15.26
N LYS A 25 -13.87 9.97 -14.84
CA LYS A 25 -15.20 10.54 -14.50
C LYS A 25 -15.34 11.97 -15.00
N ALA A 26 -16.57 12.31 -15.37
CA ALA A 26 -16.97 13.69 -15.61
C ALA A 26 -17.63 14.30 -14.36
N GLY A 27 -17.42 15.59 -14.13
CA GLY A 27 -18.05 16.34 -13.03
C GLY A 27 -17.44 16.10 -11.65
N LYS A 28 -18.10 16.62 -10.61
CA LYS A 28 -17.59 16.68 -9.22
C LYS A 28 -18.35 15.82 -8.21
N HIS A 29 -19.47 15.22 -8.62
CA HIS A 29 -20.42 14.55 -7.73
C HIS A 29 -20.19 13.03 -7.57
N SER A 30 -19.42 12.40 -8.45
CA SER A 30 -19.02 11.00 -8.25
C SER A 30 -18.18 10.88 -6.99
N VAL A 31 -18.54 9.96 -6.09
CA VAL A 31 -17.85 9.76 -4.80
C VAL A 31 -16.33 9.66 -4.98
N ALA A 32 -15.54 10.37 -4.17
CA ALA A 32 -14.08 10.36 -4.23
C ALA A 32 -13.46 10.75 -5.60
N VAL A 33 -14.22 11.38 -6.50
CA VAL A 33 -13.66 11.86 -7.78
C VAL A 33 -12.73 13.04 -7.55
N TYR A 34 -11.54 12.99 -8.13
CA TYR A 34 -10.54 14.04 -7.99
C TYR A 34 -9.57 14.03 -9.17
N ARG A 35 -8.89 15.15 -9.40
CA ARG A 35 -7.85 15.28 -10.43
C ARG A 35 -6.55 14.63 -9.95
N GLN A 36 -6.34 13.39 -10.34
CA GLN A 36 -5.21 12.55 -9.93
C GLN A 36 -4.73 11.67 -11.09
N TYR A 37 -3.58 11.02 -10.94
CA TYR A 37 -3.10 10.09 -11.96
C TYR A 37 -4.08 8.92 -12.13
N CYS A 38 -4.58 8.73 -13.35
CA CYS A 38 -5.48 7.66 -13.73
C CYS A 38 -4.72 6.63 -14.56
N GLY A 39 -4.35 5.50 -13.95
CA GLY A 39 -3.56 4.45 -14.61
C GLY A 39 -4.18 3.96 -15.92
N ASN A 40 -5.51 3.87 -16.01
CA ASN A 40 -6.21 3.37 -17.19
C ASN A 40 -6.07 4.27 -18.44
N ILE A 41 -5.73 5.55 -18.27
CA ILE A 41 -5.54 6.51 -19.37
C ILE A 41 -4.13 7.11 -19.39
N GLY A 42 -3.24 6.66 -18.50
CA GLY A 42 -1.83 7.06 -18.47
C GLY A 42 -1.55 8.53 -18.17
N LYS A 43 -2.50 9.27 -17.57
CA LYS A 43 -2.34 10.71 -17.31
C LYS A 43 -3.09 11.17 -16.06
N VAL A 44 -2.76 12.38 -15.60
CA VAL A 44 -3.53 13.07 -14.56
C VAL A 44 -4.82 13.59 -15.16
N ASP A 45 -5.94 13.11 -14.63
CA ASP A 45 -7.27 13.52 -15.05
C ASP A 45 -8.27 13.34 -13.90
N ASN A 46 -9.50 13.80 -14.09
CA ASN A 46 -10.58 13.60 -13.14
C ASN A 46 -11.00 12.12 -13.13
N CYS A 47 -10.73 11.42 -12.03
CA CYS A 47 -11.02 10.00 -11.91
C CYS A 47 -11.28 9.57 -10.47
N GLN A 48 -11.89 8.40 -10.34
CA GLN A 48 -11.92 7.62 -9.10
C GLN A 48 -10.79 6.60 -9.15
N VAL A 49 -10.16 6.32 -8.02
CA VAL A 49 -9.14 5.27 -7.93
C VAL A 49 -9.54 4.27 -6.85
N GLY A 50 -9.49 2.99 -7.19
CA GLY A 50 -9.64 1.90 -6.24
C GLY A 50 -8.32 1.16 -6.07
N VAL A 51 -8.08 0.67 -4.85
CA VAL A 51 -7.06 -0.34 -4.55
C VAL A 51 -7.74 -1.70 -4.58
N PHE A 52 -7.16 -2.65 -5.31
CA PHE A 52 -7.74 -3.97 -5.54
C PHE A 52 -6.76 -5.05 -5.07
N MET A 53 -7.31 -6.11 -4.49
CA MET A 53 -6.56 -7.31 -4.12
C MET A 53 -7.17 -8.52 -4.80
N ALA A 54 -6.39 -9.17 -5.64
CA ALA A 54 -6.77 -10.42 -6.29
C ALA A 54 -6.02 -11.61 -5.69
N TYR A 55 -6.68 -12.76 -5.61
CA TYR A 55 -6.04 -14.06 -5.38
C TYR A 55 -5.71 -14.70 -6.72
N VAL A 56 -4.45 -15.08 -6.91
CA VAL A 56 -3.96 -15.61 -8.18
C VAL A 56 -3.24 -16.94 -7.96
N LYS A 57 -3.54 -17.93 -8.80
CA LYS A 57 -2.82 -19.21 -8.83
C LYS A 57 -2.80 -19.76 -10.25
N GLY A 58 -1.62 -19.87 -10.85
CA GLY A 58 -1.48 -20.24 -12.27
C GLY A 58 -2.27 -19.26 -13.16
N ASN A 59 -3.18 -19.79 -13.98
CA ASN A 59 -4.04 -18.99 -14.86
C ASN A 59 -5.33 -18.49 -14.20
N ARG A 60 -5.60 -18.83 -12.94
CA ARG A 60 -6.83 -18.45 -12.24
C ARG A 60 -6.64 -17.18 -11.41
N ARG A 61 -7.62 -16.29 -11.48
CA ARG A 61 -7.62 -14.97 -10.81
C ARG A 61 -9.01 -14.73 -10.21
N LEU A 62 -9.07 -14.24 -8.99
CA LEU A 62 -10.32 -13.83 -8.34
C LEU A 62 -10.09 -12.55 -7.56
N LEU A 63 -10.95 -11.55 -7.76
CA LEU A 63 -10.95 -10.36 -6.92
C LEU A 63 -11.43 -10.73 -5.50
N LEU A 64 -10.58 -10.52 -4.49
CA LEU A 64 -10.90 -10.82 -3.10
C LEU A 64 -11.40 -9.60 -2.33
N ASN A 65 -10.79 -8.45 -2.55
CA ASN A 65 -11.07 -7.24 -1.79
C ASN A 65 -10.83 -6.01 -2.67
N HIS A 66 -11.52 -4.93 -2.36
CA HIS A 66 -11.29 -3.63 -2.97
C HIS A 66 -11.61 -2.51 -1.98
N ARG A 67 -10.91 -1.39 -2.11
CA ARG A 67 -11.13 -0.18 -1.32
C ARG A 67 -11.10 1.03 -2.24
N LEU A 68 -12.10 1.89 -2.13
CA LEU A 68 -12.08 3.18 -2.81
C LEU A 68 -11.06 4.08 -2.11
N TYR A 69 -10.14 4.69 -2.86
CA TYR A 69 -9.26 5.72 -2.33
C TYR A 69 -10.02 7.05 -2.26
N ILE A 70 -10.11 7.62 -1.05
CA ILE A 70 -10.77 8.90 -0.81
C ILE A 70 -9.69 9.99 -0.66
N PRO A 71 -9.57 10.92 -1.62
CA PRO A 71 -8.55 11.98 -1.58
C PRO A 71 -8.71 12.90 -0.37
N ALA A 72 -7.61 13.49 0.11
CA ALA A 72 -7.64 14.43 1.24
C ALA A 72 -8.58 15.62 1.00
N ASP A 73 -8.70 16.08 -0.24
CA ASP A 73 -9.66 17.12 -0.67
C ASP A 73 -11.11 16.78 -0.30
N TRP A 74 -11.51 15.52 -0.43
CA TRP A 74 -12.83 15.05 -0.01
C TRP A 74 -12.95 15.00 1.51
N ILE A 75 -11.94 14.45 2.20
CA ILE A 75 -11.94 14.33 3.65
C ILE A 75 -12.01 15.70 4.34
N ASN A 76 -11.39 16.72 3.73
CA ASN A 76 -11.42 18.10 4.21
C ASN A 76 -12.77 18.82 3.92
N ASP A 77 -13.70 18.16 3.23
CA ASP A 77 -15.08 18.63 3.00
C ASP A 77 -16.09 17.57 3.50
N PRO A 78 -16.38 17.53 4.82
CA PRO A 78 -17.29 16.56 5.39
C PRO A 78 -18.71 16.64 4.82
N ALA A 79 -19.17 17.84 4.44
CA ALA A 79 -20.48 18.02 3.84
C ALA A 79 -20.58 17.33 2.48
N ARG A 80 -19.52 17.41 1.66
CA ARG A 80 -19.42 16.66 0.41
C ARG A 80 -19.36 15.15 0.62
N CYS A 81 -18.65 14.69 1.65
CA CYS A 81 -18.62 13.27 2.02
C CYS A 81 -20.00 12.76 2.43
N ASP A 82 -20.73 13.53 3.26
CA ASP A 82 -22.06 13.19 3.73
C ASP A 82 -23.07 13.16 2.58
N ALA A 83 -23.02 14.16 1.68
CA ALA A 83 -23.88 14.20 0.49
C ALA A 83 -23.66 13.02 -0.46
N ALA A 84 -22.43 12.48 -0.51
CA ALA A 84 -22.10 11.29 -1.30
C ALA A 84 -22.35 9.97 -0.57
N GLY A 85 -22.82 10.00 0.69
CA GLY A 85 -23.12 8.81 1.49
C GLY A 85 -21.89 8.06 1.99
N ILE A 86 -20.75 8.73 2.17
CA ILE A 86 -19.53 8.10 2.72
C ILE A 86 -19.73 7.86 4.22
N PRO A 87 -19.62 6.63 4.73
CA PRO A 87 -19.72 6.34 6.17
C PRO A 87 -18.69 7.14 7.00
N LYS A 88 -19.06 7.57 8.21
CA LYS A 88 -18.22 8.46 9.05
C LYS A 88 -16.88 7.82 9.40
N GLU A 89 -16.84 6.51 9.62
CA GLU A 89 -15.64 5.73 9.84
C GLU A 89 -14.69 5.67 8.63
N HIS A 90 -15.17 6.05 7.45
CA HIS A 90 -14.41 6.15 6.21
C HIS A 90 -14.10 7.60 5.82
N GLN A 91 -14.60 8.58 6.57
CA GLN A 91 -14.23 10.01 6.42
C GLN A 91 -12.90 10.32 7.15
N VAL A 92 -11.92 9.44 6.99
CA VAL A 92 -10.55 9.61 7.49
C VAL A 92 -9.59 9.39 6.33
N PHE A 93 -8.58 10.24 6.22
CA PHE A 93 -7.60 10.11 5.15
C PHE A 93 -6.76 8.86 5.34
N LYS A 94 -6.67 8.04 4.29
CA LYS A 94 -5.75 6.91 4.19
C LYS A 94 -5.08 6.93 2.83
N THR A 95 -3.78 6.77 2.81
CA THR A 95 -3.01 6.53 1.59
C THR A 95 -3.39 5.18 0.99
N LYS A 96 -3.16 5.02 -0.31
CA LYS A 96 -3.43 3.76 -1.02
C LYS A 96 -2.58 2.60 -0.47
N ALA A 97 -1.35 2.88 -0.02
CA ALA A 97 -0.49 1.90 0.64
C ALA A 97 -1.02 1.48 2.02
N GLU A 98 -1.61 2.39 2.80
CA GLU A 98 -2.30 2.05 4.05
C GLU A 98 -3.55 1.19 3.79
N LEU A 99 -4.34 1.54 2.77
CA LEU A 99 -5.49 0.72 2.35
C LEU A 99 -5.05 -0.70 1.97
N ALA A 100 -3.99 -0.82 1.18
CA ALA A 100 -3.40 -2.12 0.82
C ALA A 100 -2.97 -2.91 2.06
N TYR A 101 -2.25 -2.29 3.00
CA TYR A 101 -1.80 -2.94 4.23
C TYR A 101 -2.98 -3.42 5.10
N GLU A 102 -4.04 -2.62 5.22
CA GLU A 102 -5.27 -3.02 5.92
C GLU A 102 -5.94 -4.23 5.25
N MET A 103 -6.03 -4.23 3.92
CA MET A 103 -6.58 -5.36 3.15
C MET A 103 -5.75 -6.64 3.36
N ILE A 104 -4.43 -6.52 3.48
CA ILE A 104 -3.54 -7.66 3.81
C ILE A 104 -3.80 -8.17 5.22
N GLY A 105 -3.94 -7.25 6.18
CA GLY A 105 -4.31 -7.59 7.55
C GLY A 105 -5.64 -8.33 7.63
N GLU A 106 -6.65 -7.90 6.86
CA GLU A 106 -7.93 -8.60 6.74
C GLU A 106 -7.79 -10.01 6.15
N ALA A 107 -6.99 -10.18 5.08
CA ALA A 107 -6.72 -11.48 4.48
C ALA A 107 -6.02 -12.46 5.45
N LYS A 108 -5.10 -11.94 6.29
CA LYS A 108 -4.46 -12.72 7.35
C LYS A 108 -5.43 -13.11 8.46
N LYS A 109 -6.22 -12.15 8.95
CA LYS A 109 -7.23 -12.39 10.00
C LYS A 109 -8.25 -13.45 9.59
N THR A 110 -8.67 -13.42 8.31
CA THR A 110 -9.59 -14.40 7.71
C THR A 110 -8.92 -15.70 7.28
N LYS A 111 -7.61 -15.86 7.55
CA LYS A 111 -6.82 -17.08 7.28
C LYS A 111 -6.84 -17.50 5.80
N ILE A 112 -6.82 -16.54 4.88
CA ILE A 112 -6.71 -16.83 3.45
C ILE A 112 -5.35 -17.53 3.19
N PRO A 113 -5.33 -18.70 2.53
CA PRO A 113 -4.11 -19.50 2.41
C PRO A 113 -3.25 -19.04 1.23
N PHE A 114 -2.60 -17.89 1.35
CA PHE A 114 -1.66 -17.36 0.36
C PHE A 114 -0.19 -17.68 0.72
N THR A 115 0.70 -17.68 -0.28
CA THR A 115 2.14 -17.92 -0.10
C THR A 115 2.96 -16.65 -0.10
N HIS A 116 2.58 -15.67 -0.91
CA HIS A 116 3.29 -14.40 -1.03
C HIS A 116 2.36 -13.32 -1.55
N ILE A 117 2.82 -12.07 -1.49
CA ILE A 117 2.15 -10.91 -2.04
C ILE A 117 2.97 -10.38 -3.20
N ALA A 118 2.32 -10.05 -4.32
CA ALA A 118 2.94 -9.37 -5.46
C ALA A 118 2.34 -7.97 -5.60
N MET A 119 3.19 -6.97 -5.82
CA MET A 119 2.81 -5.57 -5.93
C MET A 119 3.75 -4.81 -6.88
N ASP A 120 3.25 -3.72 -7.47
CA ASP A 120 3.98 -2.92 -8.45
C ASP A 120 4.95 -1.90 -7.79
N GLY A 121 5.57 -1.07 -8.64
CA GLY A 121 6.52 -0.05 -8.22
C GLY A 121 5.90 1.08 -7.40
N PHE A 122 4.58 1.30 -7.48
CA PHE A 122 3.91 2.24 -6.62
C PHE A 122 4.00 1.79 -5.16
N TYR A 123 3.82 0.50 -4.87
CA TYR A 123 3.91 -0.01 -3.51
C TYR A 123 5.36 -0.23 -3.06
N GLY A 124 6.24 -0.71 -3.95
CA GLY A 124 7.64 -0.97 -3.58
C GLY A 124 8.46 0.27 -3.22
N LYS A 125 8.03 1.48 -3.62
CA LYS A 125 8.65 2.74 -3.18
C LYS A 125 8.29 3.16 -1.75
N HIS A 126 7.53 2.35 -1.00
CA HIS A 126 7.14 2.63 0.38
C HIS A 126 7.90 1.72 1.37
N PRO A 127 9.11 2.11 1.85
CA PRO A 127 9.90 1.29 2.77
C PRO A 127 9.15 0.86 4.03
N TRP A 128 8.31 1.76 4.57
CA TRP A 128 7.52 1.45 5.76
C TRP A 128 6.57 0.26 5.52
N LEU A 129 5.98 0.15 4.33
CA LEU A 129 5.07 -0.95 3.99
C LEU A 129 5.85 -2.26 3.93
N LEU A 130 6.97 -2.27 3.23
CA LEU A 130 7.83 -3.45 3.10
C LEU A 130 8.33 -3.92 4.47
N THR A 131 8.82 -3.00 5.31
CA THR A 131 9.23 -3.31 6.69
C THR A 131 8.08 -3.87 7.54
N GLN A 132 6.85 -3.38 7.36
CA GLN A 132 5.70 -3.95 8.08
C GLN A 132 5.40 -5.37 7.60
N LEU A 133 5.46 -5.65 6.29
CA LEU A 133 5.28 -7.00 5.75
C LEU A 133 6.35 -7.98 6.26
N GLU A 134 7.61 -7.55 6.36
CA GLU A 134 8.69 -8.33 6.96
C GLU A 134 8.40 -8.67 8.43
N LYS A 135 8.04 -7.66 9.24
CA LYS A 135 7.67 -7.86 10.66
C LYS A 135 6.49 -8.82 10.82
N ASP A 136 5.58 -8.77 9.86
CA ASP A 136 4.40 -9.61 9.80
C ASP A 136 4.67 -11.04 9.28
N ASN A 137 5.93 -11.38 9.01
CA ASN A 137 6.40 -12.63 8.40
C ASN A 137 5.68 -12.95 7.08
N VAL A 138 5.43 -11.92 6.28
CA VAL A 138 4.79 -12.04 4.96
C VAL A 138 5.86 -11.98 3.89
N THR A 139 5.97 -13.06 3.10
CA THR A 139 6.79 -13.03 1.87
C THR A 139 6.14 -12.12 0.83
N TYR A 140 6.93 -11.25 0.22
CA TYR A 140 6.45 -10.34 -0.83
C TYR A 140 7.43 -10.28 -2.00
N VAL A 141 6.90 -9.85 -3.14
CA VAL A 141 7.61 -9.48 -4.36
C VAL A 141 7.07 -8.11 -4.75
N ALA A 142 7.95 -7.11 -4.78
CA ALA A 142 7.58 -5.74 -5.11
C ALA A 142 8.55 -5.20 -6.16
N ASP A 143 8.04 -4.58 -7.22
CA ASP A 143 8.89 -3.81 -8.11
C ASP A 143 9.43 -2.59 -7.36
N VAL A 144 10.66 -2.18 -7.64
CA VAL A 144 11.28 -0.98 -7.06
C VAL A 144 11.81 -0.08 -8.18
N GLY A 145 11.94 1.21 -7.91
CA GLY A 145 12.55 2.14 -8.88
C GLY A 145 13.98 1.71 -9.20
N SER A 146 14.42 1.88 -10.44
CA SER A 146 15.78 1.54 -10.87
C SER A 146 16.87 2.34 -10.15
N ASP A 147 16.51 3.48 -9.57
CA ASP A 147 17.34 4.36 -8.76
C ASP A 147 17.29 4.06 -7.26
N THR A 148 16.55 3.02 -6.86
CA THR A 148 16.45 2.59 -5.46
C THR A 148 17.83 2.13 -4.99
N ARG A 149 18.38 2.83 -4.00
CA ARG A 149 19.67 2.47 -3.40
C ARG A 149 19.48 1.29 -2.45
N VAL A 150 20.31 0.26 -2.63
CA VAL A 150 20.33 -0.94 -1.79
C VAL A 150 21.72 -1.13 -1.20
N TYR A 151 21.78 -1.79 -0.04
CA TYR A 151 23.04 -2.25 0.53
C TYR A 151 23.39 -3.60 -0.09
N CYS A 152 24.55 -3.70 -0.75
CA CYS A 152 25.05 -4.97 -1.29
C CYS A 152 25.60 -5.90 -0.21
N GLU A 153 26.04 -5.33 0.91
CA GLU A 153 26.52 -6.04 2.10
C GLU A 153 25.68 -5.57 3.30
N PRO A 154 25.43 -6.41 4.32
CA PRO A 154 24.68 -6.01 5.51
C PRO A 154 25.22 -4.70 6.12
N PRO A 155 24.39 -3.66 6.32
CA PRO A 155 24.85 -2.42 6.92
C PRO A 155 25.20 -2.65 8.40
N GLU A 156 26.35 -2.10 8.81
CA GLU A 156 26.76 -2.08 10.20
C GLU A 156 26.18 -0.84 10.87
N TYR A 157 25.56 -1.04 12.03
CA TYR A 157 24.95 0.03 12.81
C TYR A 157 25.74 0.28 14.09
N GLN A 158 26.11 1.53 14.34
CA GLN A 158 26.70 1.94 15.62
C GLN A 158 26.08 3.24 16.11
N ILE A 159 25.99 3.41 17.44
CA ILE A 159 25.68 4.71 18.04
C ILE A 159 26.92 5.59 17.84
N PRO A 160 26.81 6.75 17.16
CA PRO A 160 27.97 7.60 16.90
C PRO A 160 28.63 8.02 18.21
N ARG A 161 29.97 7.98 18.24
CA ARG A 161 30.71 8.53 19.38
C ARG A 161 30.33 10.00 19.57
N ARG A 162 30.07 10.39 20.83
CA ARG A 162 29.81 11.79 21.18
C ARG A 162 30.98 12.67 20.74
N LYS A 163 30.71 13.71 19.94
CA LYS A 163 31.70 14.73 19.57
C LYS A 163 31.62 15.88 20.58
N GLY A 164 32.71 16.12 21.30
CA GLY A 164 32.84 17.22 22.26
C GLY A 164 32.05 17.03 23.57
N THR A 165 32.07 18.07 24.41
CA THR A 165 31.48 18.08 25.76
C THR A 165 30.10 18.74 25.84
N ARG A 166 29.68 19.49 24.80
CA ARG A 166 28.36 20.13 24.70
C ARG A 166 27.44 19.37 23.73
N GLY A 167 26.12 19.49 23.93
CA GLY A 167 25.10 18.84 23.10
C GLY A 167 24.62 17.48 23.60
N ARG A 168 23.48 17.02 23.05
CA ARG A 168 22.78 15.79 23.42
C ARG A 168 23.63 14.56 23.09
N VAL A 169 23.69 13.61 24.02
CA VAL A 169 24.36 12.32 23.79
C VAL A 169 23.63 11.59 22.65
N PRO A 170 24.35 11.12 21.62
CA PRO A 170 23.74 10.32 20.57
C PRO A 170 23.17 9.03 21.17
N ILE A 171 21.89 8.77 20.93
CA ILE A 171 21.20 7.54 21.35
C ILE A 171 20.66 6.73 20.16
N HIS A 172 20.65 7.33 18.96
CA HIS A 172 20.17 6.69 17.75
C HIS A 172 21.34 6.10 16.96
N THR A 173 21.18 4.84 16.57
CA THR A 173 22.10 4.11 15.71
C THR A 173 22.19 4.75 14.33
N LYS A 174 23.40 4.79 13.75
CA LYS A 174 23.65 5.19 12.37
C LYS A 174 24.39 4.08 11.63
N VAL A 175 24.18 4.01 10.32
CA VAL A 175 24.98 3.13 9.45
C VAL A 175 26.41 3.69 9.39
N VAL A 176 27.42 2.84 9.62
CA VAL A 176 28.83 3.25 9.68
C VAL A 176 29.67 2.74 8.51
N ASN A 177 29.25 1.65 7.85
CA ASN A 177 29.95 1.05 6.72
C ASN A 177 29.43 1.55 5.35
N THR A 178 29.06 2.84 5.24
CA THR A 178 28.74 3.41 3.92
C THR A 178 30.01 3.52 3.09
N ARG A 179 30.26 2.56 2.18
CA ARG A 179 31.18 2.77 1.07
C ARG A 179 30.59 3.90 0.22
N SER A 180 31.31 5.02 0.16
CA SER A 180 31.01 6.18 -0.68
C SER A 180 31.10 5.84 -2.16
#